data_AF-A0A7R8W9L8-F1
#
_entry.id   AF-A0A7R8W9L8-F1
#
_cell.length_a   1.000
_cell.length_b   1.000
_cell.length_c   1.000
_cell.angle_alpha   90.00
_cell.angle_beta   90.00
_cell.angle_gamma   90.00
#
_symmetry.space_group_name_H-M   'P 1'
#
loop_
_entity.id
_entity.type
_entity.pdbx_description
1 polymer ?
#
loop_
_entity_poly.entity_id
_entity_poly.type
_entity_poly.pdbx_seq_one_letter_code
_entity_poly.pdbx_strand_id
1 'polypeptide(L)' 'MISQVPSRFDTVMFFGPMFPDGYAICYNPREDCINLGLSSFKSCPETFSREFRNQLEKSLLQMRDISLSYSKAKL' A
#
# COMPACT_ATOMS: atom_id res chain seq x y z
N MET A 1 -7.90 -3.80 7.71
CA MET A 1 -8.96 -3.57 6.70
C MET A 1 -8.34 -3.01 5.43
N ILE A 2 -8.73 -3.48 4.25
CA ILE A 2 -8.17 -3.03 2.96
C ILE A 2 -9.33 -2.66 2.02
N SER A 3 -9.21 -1.55 1.28
CA SER A 3 -10.18 -1.14 0.25
C SER A 3 -9.49 -0.48 -0.95
N GLN A 4 -9.92 -0.82 -2.16
CA GLN A 4 -9.53 -0.09 -3.37
C GLN A 4 -10.59 0.96 -3.69
N VAL A 5 -10.19 2.22 -3.85
CA VAL A 5 -11.08 3.34 -4.18
C VAL A 5 -10.52 4.05 -5.41
N PRO A 6 -10.83 3.55 -6.63
CA PRO A 6 -10.29 4.10 -7.86
C PRO A 6 -10.89 5.48 -8.16
N SER A 7 -10.04 6.43 -8.54
CA SER A 7 -10.43 7.79 -8.92
C SER A 7 -9.51 8.32 -9.99
N ARG A 8 -10.07 9.11 -10.93
CA ARG A 8 -9.29 9.83 -11.95
C ARG A 8 -8.52 11.01 -11.38
N PHE A 9 -8.92 11.48 -10.20
CA PHE A 9 -8.25 12.58 -9.52
C PHE A 9 -7.07 12.07 -8.69
N ASP A 10 -6.09 12.94 -8.49
CA ASP A 10 -4.96 12.67 -7.61
C ASP A 10 -5.38 12.76 -6.14
N THR A 11 -6.12 11.75 -5.69
CA THR A 11 -6.74 11.72 -4.37
C THR A 11 -6.54 10.37 -3.71
N VAL A 12 -6.70 10.37 -2.39
CA VAL A 12 -6.66 9.18 -1.55
C VAL A 12 -7.72 9.30 -0.47
N MET A 13 -8.47 8.22 -0.26
CA MET A 13 -9.35 8.09 0.89
C MET A 13 -8.56 7.46 2.04
N PHE A 14 -8.92 7.77 3.28
CA PHE A 14 -8.36 7.11 4.46
C PHE A 14 -9.43 6.97 5.55
N PHE A 15 -9.26 5.95 6.38
CA PHE A 15 -10.09 5.67 7.55
C PHE A 15 -9.23 5.02 8.63
N GLY A 16 -9.73 4.98 9.87
CA GLY A 16 -9.04 4.30 10.98
C GLY A 16 -9.12 2.77 10.88
N PRO A 17 -8.22 2.04 11.54
CA PRO A 17 -8.29 0.58 11.63
C PRO A 17 -9.59 0.10 12.27
N MET A 18 -10.06 -1.08 11.85
CA MET A 18 -11.23 -1.74 12.45
C MET A 18 -10.94 -2.26 13.87
N PHE A 19 -9.68 -2.59 14.16
CA PHE A 19 -9.22 -3.12 15.45
C PHE A 19 -8.07 -2.27 16.00
N PRO A 20 -7.92 -2.14 17.34
CA PRO A 20 -6.87 -1.34 17.96
C PRO A 20 -5.44 -1.71 17.55
N ASP A 21 -5.21 -2.99 17.25
CA ASP A 21 -3.94 -3.61 16.85
C ASP A 21 -3.81 -3.83 15.34
N GLY A 22 -4.71 -3.22 14.55
CA GLY A 22 -4.77 -3.39 13.12
C GLY A 22 -4.22 -2.23 12.30
N TYR A 23 -4.15 -2.46 11.00
CA TYR A 23 -3.97 -1.42 9.98
C TYR A 23 -5.26 -1.21 9.18
N ALA A 24 -5.48 0.00 8.70
CA ALA A 24 -6.41 0.28 7.60
C ALA A 24 -5.65 0.83 6.40
N ILE A 25 -5.93 0.27 5.23
CA ILE A 25 -5.31 0.67 3.96
C ILE A 25 -6.41 0.95 2.95
N CYS A 26 -6.32 2.11 2.31
CA CYS A 26 -7.08 2.43 1.13
C CYS A 26 -6.15 2.89 0.02
N TYR A 27 -6.40 2.47 -1.22
CA TYR A 27 -5.52 2.81 -2.33
C TYR A 27 -6.28 3.13 -3.61
N ASN A 28 -5.72 4.08 -4.37
CA ASN A 28 -6.18 4.49 -5.68
C ASN A 28 -5.06 4.23 -6.71
N PRO A 29 -5.13 3.14 -7.48
CA PRO A 29 -4.18 2.89 -8.57
C PRO A 29 -4.33 3.92 -9.67
N ARG A 30 -3.21 4.46 -10.12
CA ARG A 30 -3.10 5.34 -11.27
C ARG A 30 -2.21 4.68 -12.33
N GLU A 31 -2.00 5.38 -13.43
CA GLU A 31 -1.22 4.85 -14.56
C GLU A 31 0.27 4.66 -14.20
N ASP A 32 0.83 5.58 -13.42
CA ASP A 32 2.26 5.64 -13.09
C ASP A 32 2.54 5.50 -11.58
N CYS A 33 1.53 5.61 -10.73
CA CYS A 33 1.67 5.55 -9.27
C CYS A 33 0.47 4.90 -8.58
N ILE A 34 0.58 4.70 -7.27
CA ILE A 34 -0.52 4.26 -6.41
C ILE A 34 -0.61 5.23 -5.24
N ASN A 35 -1.72 5.93 -5.12
CA ASN A 35 -1.99 6.73 -3.94
C ASN A 35 -2.42 5.82 -2.80
N LEU A 36 -1.78 5.95 -1.63
CA LEU A 36 -1.99 5.03 -0.51
C LEU A 36 -2.28 5.78 0.80
N GLY A 37 -3.47 5.53 1.35
CA GLY A 37 -3.88 5.96 2.67
C GLY A 37 -3.68 4.79 3.63
N LEU A 38 -2.80 4.95 4.61
CA LEU A 38 -2.48 3.94 5.61
C LEU A 38 -2.60 4.53 7.00
N SER A 39 -3.26 3.81 7.90
CA SER A 39 -3.40 4.21 9.29
C SER A 39 -3.21 3.03 10.24
N SER A 40 -2.74 3.36 11.44
CA SER A 40 -2.66 2.51 12.63
C SER A 40 -2.90 3.36 13.88
N PHE A 41 -3.26 2.75 15.00
CA PHE A 41 -3.42 3.47 16.25
C PHE A 41 -2.09 3.54 17.01
N LYS A 42 -1.71 4.74 17.47
CA LYS A 42 -0.49 4.95 18.28
C LYS A 42 -0.50 4.21 19.62
N SER A 43 -1.69 3.81 20.09
CA SER A 43 -1.86 3.06 21.33
C SER A 43 -1.40 1.61 21.23
N CYS A 44 -1.24 1.06 20.02
CA CYS A 44 -0.73 -0.29 19.81
C CYS A 44 0.77 -0.23 19.46
N PRO A 45 1.67 -0.63 20.37
CA PRO A 45 3.12 -0.58 20.15
C PRO A 45 3.60 -1.61 19.11
N GLU A 46 2.76 -2.51 18.63
CA GLU A 46 3.09 -3.48 17.59
C GLU A 46 2.80 -2.94 16.16
N THR A 47 2.08 -1.82 16.04
CA THR A 47 1.70 -1.26 14.73
C THR A 47 2.40 0.06 14.42
N PHE A 48 3.05 0.12 13.26
CA PHE A 48 3.82 1.28 12.83
C PHE A 48 3.55 1.61 11.37
N SER A 49 2.72 2.63 11.15
CA SER A 49 2.28 3.04 9.81
C SER A 49 3.45 3.39 8.87
N ARG A 50 4.52 4.02 9.37
CA ARG A 50 5.65 4.42 8.52
C ARG A 50 6.45 3.22 8.03
N GLU A 51 6.73 2.28 8.92
CA GLU A 51 7.49 1.06 8.66
C GLU A 51 6.70 0.16 7.73
N PHE A 52 5.39 0.00 7.96
CA PHE A 52 4.51 -0.75 7.07
C PHE A 52 4.51 -0.14 5.66
N ARG A 53 4.40 1.20 5.53
CA ARG A 53 4.48 1.89 4.22
C ARG A 53 5.80 1.57 3.51
N ASN A 54 6.93 1.66 4.21
CA ASN A 54 8.24 1.38 3.64
C ASN A 54 8.36 -0.06 3.14
N GLN A 55 7.88 -1.03 3.92
CA GLN A 55 7.91 -2.44 3.52
C GLN A 55 6.97 -2.72 2.35
N LEU A 56 5.78 -2.13 2.34
CA LEU A 56 4.84 -2.26 1.23
C LEU A 56 5.43 -1.72 -0.08
N GLU A 57 6.04 -0.54 -0.04
CA GLU A 57 6.74 0.05 -1.19
C GLU A 57 7.86 -0.87 -1.68
N LYS A 58 8.70 -1.39 -0.77
CA LYS A 58 9.76 -2.34 -1.11
C LYS A 58 9.20 -3.62 -1.75
N SER A 59 8.14 -4.20 -1.20
CA SER A 59 7.50 -5.40 -1.76
C SER A 59 6.95 -5.15 -3.17
N LEU A 60 6.33 -4.00 -3.42
CA LEU A 60 5.84 -3.62 -4.76
C LEU A 60 6.98 -3.50 -5.77
N LEU A 61 8.08 -2.85 -5.39
CA LEU A 61 9.25 -2.74 -6.25
C LEU A 61 9.89 -4.10 -6.53
N GLN A 62 10.00 -4.97 -5.52
CA GLN A 62 10.50 -6.34 -5.71
C GLN A 62 9.62 -7.15 -6.65
N MET A 63 8.29 -7.08 -6.52
CA MET A 63 7.36 -7.75 -7.43
C MET A 63 7.52 -7.25 -8.87
N ARG A 64 7.69 -5.94 -9.06
CA ARG A 64 7.98 -5.36 -10.39
C ARG A 64 9.29 -5.90 -10.96
N ASP A 65 10.35 -5.91 -10.17
CA ASP A 65 11.68 -6.33 -10.63
C ASP A 65 11.70 -7.82 -11.02
N ILE A 66 10.99 -8.67 -10.25
CA ILE A 66 10.76 -10.07 -10.58
C ILE A 66 9.96 -10.19 -11.89
N SER A 67 8.87 -9.44 -12.04
CA SER A 67 8.07 -9.47 -13.28
C SER A 67 8.91 -9.11 -14.51
N LEU A 68 9.76 -8.09 -14.41
CA LEU A 68 10.64 -7.65 -15.49
C LEU A 68 11.74 -8.68 -15.81
N SER A 69 12.27 -9.37 -14.81
CA SER A 69 13.29 -10.41 -15.04
C SER A 69 12.70 -11.62 -15.77
N TYR A 70 11.48 -12.04 -15.41
CA TYR A 70 10.76 -13.12 -16.10
C TYR A 70 10.40 -12.77 -17.56
N SER A 71 9.99 -11.53 -17.83
CA SER A 71 9.69 -11.10 -19.20
C SER A 71 10.93 -11.11 -20.10
N LYS A 72 12.10 -10.74 -19.58
CA LYS A 72 13.37 -10.80 -20.32
C LYS A 72 13.81 -12.22 -20.62
N ALA A 73 13.56 -13.17 -19.72
CA ALA A 73 13.96 -14.57 -19.90
C ALA A 73 13.12 -15.33 -20.94
N LYS A 74 11.98 -14.77 -21.40
CA LYS A 74 11.12 -15.35 -22.44
C LYS A 74 11.42 -14.82 -23.86
N LEU A 75 12.26 -13.79 -23.98
CA LEU A 75 12.75 -13.23 -25.24
C LEU A 75 14.08 -13.90 -25.61
#